data_AF-A0A973RDK5-F1
#
_entry.id   AF-A0A973RDK5-F1
#
_cell.length_a   1.000
_cell.length_b   1.000
_cell.length_c   1.000
_cell.angle_alpha   90.00
_cell.angle_beta   90.00
_cell.angle_gamma   90.00
#
_symmetry.space_group_name_H-M   'P 1'
#
loop_
_entity.id
_entity.type
_entity.pdbx_description
1 polymer ?
#
loop_
_entity_poly.entity_id
_entity_poly.type
_entity_poly.pdbx_seq_one_letter_code
_entity_poly.pdbx_strand_id
1 'polypeptide(L)'
;MRKIPHRMEIRDDGLESSHFLQLAAVDFTGIYAVHLAAKEERLKMTRLAMSLLSGPFLAAIALTSAKVVDPQSLTEWQRVPWYLFALVTAFGVLSVLPFLRLIEAVNAHARTARAINNFRLLYASRLKDELGWTPNLPIDPRFPETYAPLAWPGINVMTLAVANSTYLTVGVTGLAGQSPNLLMLTFGIMLVALVHYAVYYVRCNVTRRRRLPHTPYELPNLET
;
A
#
# COMPACT_ATOMS: atom_id res chain seq x y z
N MET A 1 -20.56 21.21 38.85
CA MET A 1 -20.24 22.24 37.84
C MET A 1 -19.05 21.77 37.00
N ARG A 2 -19.26 21.43 35.73
CA ARG A 2 -18.20 21.04 34.78
C ARG A 2 -17.51 22.31 34.29
N LYS A 3 -16.20 22.46 34.51
CA LYS A 3 -15.39 23.51 33.87
C LYS A 3 -15.35 23.23 32.37
N ILE A 4 -16.06 24.04 31.59
CA ILE A 4 -15.93 24.12 30.14
C ILE A 4 -14.54 24.75 29.88
N PRO A 5 -13.64 24.11 29.12
CA PRO A 5 -12.36 24.73 28.81
C PRO A 5 -12.61 25.98 27.97
N HIS A 6 -11.96 27.09 28.35
CA HIS A 6 -11.93 28.31 27.55
C HIS A 6 -11.54 27.95 26.12
N ARG A 7 -12.46 28.17 25.19
CA ARG A 7 -12.18 28.22 23.77
C ARG A 7 -11.09 29.28 23.63
N MET A 8 -9.90 28.91 23.15
CA MET A 8 -8.91 29.89 22.70
C MET A 8 -9.64 30.74 21.66
N GLU A 9 -9.92 32.00 21.99
CA GLU A 9 -10.22 33.02 21.01
C GLU A 9 -8.97 33.11 20.14
N ILE A 10 -9.03 32.50 18.96
CA ILE A 10 -8.05 32.74 17.91
C ILE A 10 -8.22 34.22 17.60
N ARG A 11 -7.29 35.03 18.11
CA ARG A 11 -7.20 36.45 17.82
C ARG A 11 -7.00 36.55 16.30
N ASP A 12 -8.00 37.08 15.60
CA ASP A 12 -7.95 37.42 14.17
C ASP A 12 -7.00 38.61 13.91
N ASP A 13 -5.79 38.57 14.49
CA ASP A 13 -4.67 39.35 13.98
C ASP A 13 -4.26 38.65 12.68
N GLY A 14 -5.03 38.90 11.61
CA GLY A 14 -4.90 38.25 10.33
C GLY A 14 -3.45 38.27 9.86
N LEU A 15 -2.87 37.08 9.68
CA LEU A 15 -1.54 36.94 9.06
C LEU A 15 -1.53 37.73 7.76
N GLU A 16 -0.51 38.57 7.56
CA GLU A 16 -0.30 39.22 6.27
C GLU A 16 -0.34 38.17 5.15
N SER A 17 -1.04 38.49 4.04
CA SER A 17 -1.27 37.54 2.94
C SER A 17 0.03 36.90 2.41
N SER A 18 1.15 37.64 2.48
CA SER A 18 2.51 37.17 2.17
C SER A 18 2.97 36.02 3.08
N HIS A 19 2.78 36.14 4.40
CA HIS A 19 3.13 35.10 5.37
C HIS A 19 2.20 33.88 5.27
N PHE A 20 0.91 34.10 4.99
CA PHE A 20 -0.02 33.00 4.74
C PHE A 20 0.36 32.19 3.50
N LEU A 21 0.71 32.87 2.39
CA LEU A 21 1.16 32.21 1.16
C LEU A 21 2.46 31.44 1.35
N GLN A 22 3.40 31.97 2.14
CA GLN A 22 4.62 31.26 2.50
C GLN A 22 4.33 29.99 3.31
N LEU A 23 3.48 30.07 4.33
CA LEU A 23 3.10 28.91 5.13
C LEU A 23 2.41 27.83 4.28
N ALA A 24 1.47 28.23 3.43
CA ALA A 24 0.78 27.32 2.52
C ALA A 24 1.74 26.68 1.49
N ALA A 25 2.72 27.43 1.00
CA ALA A 25 3.76 26.90 0.11
C ALA A 25 4.68 25.90 0.82
N VAL A 26 5.05 26.14 2.08
CA VAL A 26 5.82 25.19 2.90
C VAL A 26 5.01 23.91 3.13
N ASP A 27 3.74 24.01 3.51
CA ASP A 27 2.86 22.86 3.71
C ASP A 27 2.67 22.04 2.43
N PHE A 28 2.42 22.72 1.30
CA PHE A 28 2.31 22.06 0.00
C PHE A 28 3.60 21.32 -0.37
N THR A 29 4.75 21.97 -0.20
CA THR A 29 6.05 21.37 -0.50
C THR A 29 6.31 20.14 0.37
N GLY A 30 5.96 20.21 1.67
CA GLY A 30 6.05 19.08 2.58
C GLY A 30 5.17 17.90 2.14
N ILE A 31 3.91 18.15 1.82
CA ILE A 31 2.97 17.11 1.36
C ILE A 31 3.43 16.51 0.02
N TYR A 32 3.91 17.35 -0.90
CA TYR A 32 4.42 16.91 -2.19
C TYR A 32 5.67 16.03 -2.06
N ALA A 33 6.59 16.38 -1.17
CA ALA A 33 7.76 15.56 -0.86
C ALA A 33 7.36 14.18 -0.32
N VAL A 34 6.38 14.13 0.61
CA VAL A 34 5.85 12.85 1.12
C VAL A 34 5.14 12.05 0.02
N HIS A 35 4.43 12.72 -0.89
CA HIS A 35 3.80 12.06 -2.04
C HIS A 35 4.82 11.38 -2.97
N LEU A 36 5.92 12.08 -3.28
CA LEU A 36 7.02 11.53 -4.08
C LEU A 36 7.71 10.37 -3.36
N ALA A 37 8.02 10.52 -2.08
CA ALA A 37 8.62 9.46 -1.27
C ALA A 37 7.75 8.19 -1.23
N ALA A 38 6.43 8.35 -1.05
CA ALA A 38 5.49 7.23 -1.06
C ALA A 38 5.42 6.53 -2.43
N LYS A 39 5.52 7.29 -3.53
CA LYS A 39 5.59 6.73 -4.90
C LYS A 39 6.87 5.93 -5.11
N GLU A 40 8.01 6.43 -4.64
CA GLU A 40 9.28 5.72 -4.71
C GLU A 40 9.29 4.46 -3.84
N GLU A 41 8.80 4.55 -2.61
CA GLU A 41 8.71 3.40 -1.70
C GLU A 41 7.86 2.31 -2.33
N ARG A 42 6.72 2.65 -2.94
CA ARG A 42 5.88 1.69 -3.66
C ARG A 42 6.67 0.94 -4.75
N LEU A 43 7.43 1.64 -5.58
CA LEU A 43 8.24 1.01 -6.63
C LEU A 43 9.37 0.14 -6.06
N LYS A 44 10.05 0.61 -5.01
CA LYS A 44 11.10 -0.14 -4.31
C LYS A 44 10.54 -1.44 -3.70
N MET A 45 9.39 -1.38 -3.03
CA MET A 45 8.75 -2.54 -2.44
C MET A 45 8.22 -3.53 -3.48
N THR A 46 7.67 -3.06 -4.61
CA THR A 46 7.29 -3.96 -5.72
C THR A 46 8.51 -4.70 -6.27
N ARG A 47 9.63 -4.00 -6.50
CA ARG A 47 10.87 -4.64 -6.99
C ARG A 47 11.40 -5.65 -5.99
N LEU A 48 11.43 -5.30 -4.71
CA LEU A 48 11.85 -6.21 -3.64
C LEU A 48 10.95 -7.45 -3.59
N ALA A 49 9.64 -7.29 -3.67
CA ALA A 49 8.69 -8.40 -3.68
C ALA A 49 8.92 -9.33 -4.89
N MET A 50 9.09 -8.77 -6.09
CA MET A 50 9.41 -9.56 -7.28
C MET A 50 10.74 -10.30 -7.16
N SER A 51 11.76 -9.67 -6.55
CA SER A 51 13.05 -10.31 -6.30
C SER A 51 12.98 -11.44 -5.27
N LEU A 52 12.11 -11.32 -4.26
CA LEU A 52 11.90 -12.39 -3.28
C LEU A 52 11.12 -13.56 -3.91
N LEU A 53 10.15 -13.27 -4.78
CA LEU A 53 9.44 -14.30 -5.52
C LEU A 53 10.37 -15.07 -6.48
N SER A 54 11.38 -14.44 -7.08
CA SER A 54 12.33 -15.18 -7.93
C SER A 54 13.36 -16.00 -7.14
N GLY A 55 13.57 -15.69 -5.85
CA GLY A 55 14.61 -16.28 -5.01
C GLY A 55 14.62 -17.82 -4.97
N PRO A 56 13.51 -18.48 -4.61
CA PRO A 56 13.45 -19.94 -4.56
C PRO A 56 13.72 -20.61 -5.92
N PHE A 57 13.26 -20.01 -7.02
CA PHE A 57 13.52 -20.53 -8.36
C PHE A 57 15.00 -20.41 -8.73
N LEU A 58 15.63 -19.26 -8.46
CA LEU A 58 17.06 -19.07 -8.70
C LEU A 58 17.90 -20.05 -7.88
N ALA A 59 17.54 -20.28 -6.62
CA ALA A 59 18.21 -21.25 -5.78
C ALA A 59 18.04 -22.69 -6.29
N ALA A 60 16.83 -23.08 -6.71
CA ALA A 60 16.59 -24.40 -7.30
C ALA A 60 17.41 -24.61 -8.58
N ILE A 61 17.49 -23.58 -9.45
CA ILE A 61 18.32 -23.61 -10.66
C ILE A 61 19.81 -23.73 -10.29
N ALA A 62 20.28 -22.96 -9.31
CA ALA A 62 21.67 -23.01 -8.87
C ALA A 62 22.03 -24.39 -8.29
N LEU A 63 21.17 -24.97 -7.47
CA LEU A 63 21.38 -26.27 -6.83
C LEU A 63 21.35 -27.43 -7.83
N THR A 64 20.46 -27.38 -8.81
CA THR A 64 20.43 -28.36 -9.90
C THR A 64 21.62 -28.20 -10.83
N SER A 65 22.01 -26.96 -11.18
CA SER A 65 23.20 -26.67 -11.99
C SER A 65 24.50 -27.13 -11.31
N ALA A 66 24.59 -26.97 -9.98
CA ALA A 66 25.71 -27.46 -9.17
C ALA A 66 25.68 -28.98 -8.92
N LYS A 67 24.70 -29.71 -9.48
CA LYS A 67 24.48 -31.16 -9.29
C LYS A 67 24.28 -31.56 -7.82
N VAL A 68 23.88 -30.63 -6.96
CA VAL A 68 23.50 -30.91 -5.56
C VAL A 68 22.12 -31.58 -5.53
N VAL A 69 21.24 -31.20 -6.46
CA VAL A 69 19.90 -31.75 -6.63
C VAL A 69 19.82 -32.41 -8.01
N ASP A 70 19.41 -33.68 -8.05
CA ASP A 70 19.08 -34.35 -9.30
C ASP A 70 17.79 -33.76 -9.90
N PRO A 71 17.78 -33.25 -11.14
CA PRO A 71 16.56 -32.75 -11.78
C PRO A 71 15.40 -33.74 -11.76
N GLN A 72 15.67 -35.07 -11.80
CA GLN A 72 14.61 -36.08 -11.72
C GLN A 72 13.93 -36.12 -10.35
N SER A 73 14.59 -35.68 -9.29
CA SER A 73 13.96 -35.58 -7.96
C SER A 73 12.90 -34.49 -7.87
N LEU A 74 12.88 -33.54 -8.81
CA LEU A 74 11.92 -32.43 -8.84
C LEU A 74 10.60 -32.79 -9.56
N THR A 75 10.53 -33.93 -10.24
CA THR A 75 9.32 -34.38 -10.94
C THR A 75 8.31 -35.05 -10.01
N GLU A 76 8.78 -35.59 -8.88
CA GLU A 76 7.97 -36.29 -7.89
C GLU A 76 8.05 -35.59 -6.54
N TRP A 77 6.91 -35.15 -6.01
CA TRP A 77 6.84 -34.39 -4.74
C TRP A 77 7.60 -35.05 -3.58
N GLN A 78 7.51 -36.37 -3.46
CA GLN A 78 8.15 -37.14 -2.39
C GLN A 78 9.68 -37.21 -2.51
N ARG A 79 10.22 -36.97 -3.71
CA ARG A 79 11.67 -36.95 -3.96
C ARG A 79 12.28 -35.57 -3.80
N VAL A 80 11.45 -34.52 -3.75
CA VAL A 80 11.93 -33.15 -3.57
C VAL A 80 12.61 -33.02 -2.20
N PRO A 81 13.88 -32.57 -2.15
CA PRO A 81 14.55 -32.38 -0.87
C PRO A 81 13.84 -31.37 0.03
N TRP A 82 13.67 -31.72 1.30
CA TRP A 82 12.91 -30.92 2.28
C TRP A 82 13.41 -29.47 2.40
N TYR A 83 14.71 -29.22 2.21
CA TYR A 83 15.29 -27.87 2.30
C TYR A 83 14.81 -26.95 1.18
N LEU A 84 14.36 -27.46 0.03
CA LEU A 84 13.74 -26.64 -1.00
C LEU A 84 12.37 -26.13 -0.55
N PHE A 85 11.58 -26.97 0.12
CA PHE A 85 10.33 -26.55 0.75
C PHE A 85 10.56 -25.56 1.90
N ALA A 86 11.63 -25.76 2.69
CA ALA A 86 12.07 -24.80 3.70
C ALA A 86 12.38 -23.44 3.09
N LEU A 87 13.11 -23.42 1.97
CA LEU A 87 13.47 -22.21 1.25
C LEU A 87 12.23 -21.48 0.71
N VAL A 88 11.30 -22.19 0.05
CA VAL A 88 10.04 -21.62 -0.44
C VAL A 88 9.25 -21.00 0.71
N THR A 89 9.16 -21.70 1.84
CA THR A 89 8.49 -21.20 3.05
C THR A 89 9.15 -19.94 3.59
N ALA A 90 10.49 -19.94 3.71
CA ALA A 90 11.25 -18.81 4.23
C ALA A 90 11.07 -17.56 3.37
N PHE A 91 11.12 -17.70 2.03
CA PHE A 91 10.87 -16.58 1.12
C PHE A 91 9.41 -16.12 1.16
N GLY A 92 8.44 -17.03 1.33
CA GLY A 92 7.06 -16.66 1.58
C GLY A 92 6.92 -15.77 2.83
N VAL A 93 7.48 -16.21 3.96
CA VAL A 93 7.47 -15.42 5.21
C VAL A 93 8.17 -14.08 5.04
N LEU A 94 9.34 -14.04 4.40
CA LEU A 94 10.07 -12.79 4.14
C LEU A 94 9.27 -11.83 3.25
N SER A 95 8.48 -12.34 2.30
CA SER A 95 7.67 -11.52 1.40
C SER A 95 6.50 -10.80 2.08
N VAL A 96 6.15 -11.19 3.31
CA VAL A 96 5.16 -10.46 4.14
C VAL A 96 5.63 -9.03 4.44
N LEU A 97 6.93 -8.80 4.59
CA LEU A 97 7.49 -7.47 4.88
C LEU A 97 7.24 -6.46 3.73
N PRO A 98 7.68 -6.70 2.48
CA PRO A 98 7.35 -5.80 1.38
C PRO A 98 5.86 -5.74 1.11
N PHE A 99 5.08 -6.79 1.39
CA PHE A 99 3.62 -6.74 1.30
C PHE A 99 3.03 -5.68 2.25
N LEU A 100 3.38 -5.71 3.54
CA LEU A 100 2.89 -4.73 4.51
C LEU A 100 3.36 -3.30 4.18
N ARG A 101 4.62 -3.13 3.80
CA ARG A 101 5.18 -1.83 3.39
C ARG A 101 4.52 -1.27 2.13
N LEU A 102 4.19 -2.13 1.17
CA LEU A 102 3.48 -1.74 -0.04
C LEU A 102 2.09 -1.17 0.30
N ILE A 103 1.37 -1.80 1.23
CA ILE A 103 0.06 -1.31 1.69
C ILE A 103 0.19 0.08 2.32
N GLU A 104 1.18 0.28 3.18
CA GLU A 104 1.45 1.58 3.83
C GLU A 104 1.81 2.66 2.81
N ALA A 105 2.69 2.36 1.85
CA ALA A 105 3.10 3.27 0.79
C ALA A 105 1.91 3.66 -0.10
N VAL A 106 1.05 2.70 -0.46
CA VAL A 106 -0.19 2.97 -1.22
C VAL A 106 -1.13 3.86 -0.43
N ASN A 107 -1.29 3.61 0.87
CA ASN A 107 -2.14 4.42 1.72
C ASN A 107 -1.58 5.85 1.91
N ALA A 108 -0.26 6.00 2.03
CA ALA A 108 0.41 7.29 2.12
C ALA A 108 0.28 8.08 0.80
N HIS A 109 0.45 7.41 -0.33
CA HIS A 109 0.31 8.01 -1.66
C HIS A 109 -1.12 8.54 -1.90
N ALA A 110 -2.14 7.75 -1.56
CA ALA A 110 -3.54 8.16 -1.72
C ALA A 110 -3.92 9.33 -0.80
N ARG A 111 -3.47 9.31 0.46
CA ARG A 111 -3.72 10.41 1.41
C ARG A 111 -3.09 11.72 0.95
N THR A 112 -1.82 11.68 0.52
CA THR A 112 -1.12 12.87 0.04
C THR A 112 -1.67 13.37 -1.29
N ALA A 113 -2.08 12.48 -2.20
CA ALA A 113 -2.77 12.86 -3.44
C ALA A 113 -4.07 13.62 -3.17
N ARG A 114 -4.88 13.16 -2.20
CA ARG A 114 -6.09 13.87 -1.77
C ARG A 114 -5.78 15.22 -1.16
N ALA A 115 -4.76 15.30 -0.30
CA ALA A 115 -4.35 16.56 0.31
C ALA A 115 -3.91 17.57 -0.77
N ILE A 116 -3.07 17.17 -1.73
CA ILE A 116 -2.68 18.00 -2.89
C ILE A 116 -3.89 18.48 -3.68
N ASN A 117 -4.86 17.60 -3.93
CA ASN A 117 -6.07 17.95 -4.65
C ASN A 117 -6.95 18.97 -3.89
N ASN A 118 -7.05 18.84 -2.57
CA ASN A 118 -7.72 19.82 -1.70
C ASN A 118 -7.02 21.18 -1.71
N PHE A 119 -5.69 21.22 -1.72
CA PHE A 119 -4.94 22.47 -1.91
C PHE A 119 -5.28 23.10 -3.26
N ARG A 120 -5.28 22.30 -4.34
CA ARG A 120 -5.63 22.79 -5.68
C ARG A 120 -7.06 23.33 -5.77
N LEU A 121 -8.02 22.72 -5.05
CA LEU A 121 -9.38 23.24 -4.91
C LEU A 121 -9.39 24.62 -4.24
N LEU A 122 -8.69 24.78 -3.12
CA LEU A 122 -8.57 26.06 -2.41
C LEU A 122 -8.00 27.14 -3.33
N TYR A 123 -6.89 26.87 -4.02
CA TYR A 123 -6.29 27.81 -4.97
C TYR A 123 -7.20 28.14 -6.14
N ALA A 124 -7.85 27.14 -6.74
CA ALA A 124 -8.76 27.39 -7.85
C ALA A 124 -9.98 28.22 -7.42
N SER A 125 -10.49 28.03 -6.21
CA SER A 125 -11.60 28.86 -5.69
C SER A 125 -11.18 30.31 -5.42
N ARG A 126 -9.92 30.56 -5.05
CA ARG A 126 -9.43 31.89 -4.67
C ARG A 126 -8.81 32.67 -5.84
N LEU A 127 -8.05 32.00 -6.70
CA LEU A 127 -7.29 32.62 -7.81
C LEU A 127 -8.09 32.72 -9.11
N LYS A 128 -9.22 32.02 -9.24
CA LYS A 128 -10.09 32.10 -10.43
C LYS A 128 -10.61 33.51 -10.63
N ASP A 129 -11.03 34.16 -9.55
CA ASP A 129 -11.67 35.48 -9.60
C ASP A 129 -10.65 36.62 -9.80
N GLU A 130 -9.40 36.42 -9.37
CA GLU A 130 -8.34 37.45 -9.45
C GLU A 130 -7.46 37.35 -10.70
N LEU A 131 -7.19 36.15 -11.21
CA LEU A 131 -6.17 35.93 -12.25
C LEU A 131 -6.67 35.17 -13.48
N GLY A 132 -7.96 34.81 -13.54
CA GLY A 132 -8.49 33.94 -14.59
C GLY A 132 -7.78 32.58 -14.66
N TRP A 133 -7.13 32.19 -13.57
CA TRP A 133 -6.26 31.02 -13.52
C TRP A 133 -7.09 29.74 -13.43
N THR A 134 -6.74 28.76 -14.27
CA THR A 134 -7.34 27.42 -14.25
C THR A 134 -6.26 26.36 -14.09
N PRO A 135 -6.46 25.34 -13.24
CA PRO A 135 -5.49 24.27 -13.09
C PRO A 135 -5.40 23.38 -14.32
N ASN A 136 -4.18 22.92 -14.63
CA ASN A 136 -3.89 22.06 -15.78
C ASN A 136 -4.46 20.63 -15.70
N LEU A 137 -4.95 20.21 -14.54
CA LEU A 137 -5.61 18.91 -14.35
C LEU A 137 -7.03 19.15 -13.85
N PRO A 138 -8.01 18.34 -14.27
CA PRO A 138 -9.36 18.44 -13.75
C PRO A 138 -9.34 18.34 -12.22
N ILE A 139 -10.07 19.24 -11.57
CA ILE A 139 -10.23 19.20 -10.12
C ILE A 139 -11.51 18.44 -9.83
N ASP A 140 -11.37 17.31 -9.18
CA ASP A 140 -12.50 16.53 -8.70
C ASP A 140 -12.38 16.39 -7.18
N PRO A 141 -13.30 16.94 -6.38
CA PRO A 141 -13.29 16.81 -4.92
C PRO A 141 -13.28 15.35 -4.43
N ARG A 142 -13.72 14.42 -5.27
CA ARG A 142 -13.75 12.99 -4.97
C ARG A 142 -12.43 12.31 -5.31
N PHE A 143 -11.51 12.98 -6.02
CA PHE A 143 -10.24 12.43 -6.45
C PHE A 143 -9.16 12.44 -5.34
N PRO A 144 -8.38 11.36 -5.20
CA PRO A 144 -8.61 10.06 -5.83
C PRO A 144 -9.89 9.41 -5.27
N GLU A 145 -10.72 8.83 -6.16
CA GLU A 145 -11.89 8.06 -5.78
C GLU A 145 -11.46 7.03 -4.74
N THR A 146 -12.06 7.15 -3.57
CA THR A 146 -11.60 6.59 -2.32
C THR A 146 -11.30 5.10 -2.48
N TYR A 147 -10.01 4.75 -2.46
CA TYR A 147 -9.51 3.36 -2.33
C TYR A 147 -10.34 2.32 -3.08
N ALA A 148 -10.37 2.38 -4.41
CA ALA A 148 -10.88 1.24 -5.17
C ALA A 148 -9.92 0.05 -4.94
N PRO A 149 -10.37 -1.06 -4.33
CA PRO A 149 -9.55 -2.28 -4.20
C PRO A 149 -9.11 -2.82 -5.57
N LEU A 150 -9.83 -2.41 -6.61
CA LEU A 150 -9.62 -2.75 -8.02
C LEU A 150 -8.77 -1.71 -8.78
N ALA A 151 -8.32 -0.62 -8.13
CA ALA A 151 -7.30 0.21 -8.75
C ALA A 151 -5.99 -0.58 -8.85
N TRP A 152 -5.15 -0.26 -9.84
CA TRP A 152 -3.85 -0.91 -10.07
C TRP A 152 -3.01 -1.21 -8.81
N PRO A 153 -2.92 -0.32 -7.81
CA PRO A 153 -2.22 -0.63 -6.57
C PRO A 153 -2.85 -1.77 -5.76
N GLY A 154 -4.18 -1.87 -5.72
CA GLY A 154 -4.89 -2.95 -5.06
C GLY A 154 -4.72 -4.29 -5.79
N ILE A 155 -4.72 -4.26 -7.13
CA ILE A 155 -4.42 -5.45 -7.94
C ILE A 155 -3.01 -5.98 -7.62
N ASN A 156 -2.00 -5.10 -7.54
CA ASN A 156 -0.64 -5.53 -7.19
C ASN A 156 -0.56 -6.19 -5.81
N VAL A 157 -1.28 -5.65 -4.82
CA VAL A 157 -1.37 -6.22 -3.48
C VAL A 157 -2.07 -7.59 -3.52
N MET A 158 -3.15 -7.74 -4.29
CA MET A 158 -3.86 -9.01 -4.46
C MET A 158 -2.98 -10.08 -5.13
N THR A 159 -2.28 -9.73 -6.21
CA THR A 159 -1.37 -10.65 -6.91
C THR A 159 -0.25 -11.12 -5.98
N LEU A 160 0.34 -10.22 -5.20
CA LEU A 160 1.36 -10.56 -4.21
C LEU A 160 0.80 -11.43 -3.09
N ALA A 161 -0.42 -11.17 -2.61
CA ALA A 161 -1.08 -12.00 -1.61
C ALA A 161 -1.28 -13.43 -2.11
N VAL A 162 -1.73 -13.61 -3.36
CA VAL A 162 -1.90 -14.94 -3.97
C VAL A 162 -0.56 -15.64 -4.13
N ALA A 163 0.45 -14.97 -4.69
CA ALA A 163 1.77 -15.54 -4.88
C ALA A 163 2.39 -15.99 -3.54
N ASN A 164 2.31 -15.14 -2.52
CA ASN A 164 2.79 -15.47 -1.18
C ASN A 164 2.01 -16.65 -0.55
N SER A 165 0.69 -16.66 -0.72
CA SER A 165 -0.17 -17.74 -0.21
C SER A 165 0.19 -19.07 -0.85
N THR A 166 0.52 -19.09 -2.14
CA THR A 166 1.06 -20.27 -2.83
C THR A 166 2.38 -20.72 -2.22
N TYR A 167 3.32 -19.80 -1.98
CA TYR A 167 4.63 -20.13 -1.42
C TYR A 167 4.49 -20.75 -0.03
N LEU A 168 3.74 -20.09 0.85
CA LEU A 168 3.51 -20.57 2.21
C LEU A 168 2.80 -21.93 2.20
N THR A 169 1.75 -22.09 1.39
CA THR A 169 0.98 -23.34 1.37
C THR A 169 1.80 -24.50 0.82
N VAL A 170 2.47 -24.32 -0.32
CA VAL A 170 3.32 -25.34 -0.95
C VAL A 170 4.49 -25.70 -0.05
N GLY A 171 5.19 -24.70 0.49
CA GLY A 171 6.33 -24.89 1.37
C GLY A 171 5.96 -25.62 2.66
N VAL A 172 4.91 -25.19 3.36
CA VAL A 172 4.45 -25.83 4.61
C VAL A 172 3.94 -27.24 4.35
N THR A 173 3.18 -27.45 3.26
CA THR A 173 2.71 -28.80 2.88
C THR A 173 3.87 -29.76 2.65
N GLY A 174 4.91 -29.30 1.93
CA GLY A 174 6.08 -30.12 1.63
C GLY A 174 6.92 -30.41 2.87
N LEU A 175 7.09 -29.42 3.75
CA LEU A 175 7.75 -29.61 5.05
C LEU A 175 7.01 -30.57 5.97
N ALA A 176 5.67 -30.59 5.91
CA ALA A 176 4.85 -31.53 6.66
C ALA A 176 4.91 -32.96 6.08
N GLY A 177 5.60 -33.19 4.96
CA GLY A 177 5.68 -34.48 4.29
C GLY A 177 4.35 -34.96 3.72
N GLN A 178 3.36 -34.07 3.58
CA GLN A 178 2.05 -34.43 3.05
C GLN A 178 2.11 -34.52 1.52
N SER A 179 1.35 -35.46 0.96
CA SER A 179 1.20 -35.57 -0.49
C SER A 179 0.40 -34.37 -1.02
N PRO A 180 0.73 -33.88 -2.23
CA PRO A 180 0.05 -32.72 -2.79
C PRO A 180 -1.35 -33.13 -3.22
N ASN A 181 -2.35 -32.70 -2.44
CA ASN A 181 -3.75 -32.82 -2.80
C ASN A 181 -4.23 -31.48 -3.35
N LEU A 182 -4.77 -31.47 -4.57
CA LEU A 182 -5.24 -30.25 -5.24
C LEU A 182 -6.23 -29.47 -4.37
N LEU A 183 -7.20 -30.15 -3.75
CA LEU A 183 -8.19 -29.51 -2.89
C LEU A 183 -7.52 -28.88 -1.66
N MET A 184 -6.59 -29.60 -1.04
CA MET A 184 -5.87 -29.09 0.13
C MET A 184 -5.04 -27.85 -0.22
N LEU A 185 -4.32 -27.89 -1.35
CA LEU A 185 -3.51 -26.77 -1.82
C LEU A 185 -4.40 -25.57 -2.17
N THR A 186 -5.51 -25.75 -2.89
CA THR A 186 -6.41 -24.64 -3.25
C THR A 186 -7.07 -24.04 -2.02
N PHE A 187 -7.60 -24.85 -1.10
CA PHE A 187 -8.17 -24.34 0.15
C PHE A 187 -7.13 -23.65 1.02
N GLY A 188 -5.91 -24.20 1.14
CA GLY A 188 -4.83 -23.57 1.88
C GLY A 188 -4.44 -22.21 1.28
N ILE A 189 -4.26 -22.14 -0.03
CA ILE A 189 -3.96 -20.90 -0.75
C ILE A 189 -5.08 -19.88 -0.53
N MET A 190 -6.34 -20.27 -0.70
CA MET A 190 -7.48 -19.38 -0.50
C MET A 190 -7.56 -18.87 0.94
N LEU A 191 -7.36 -19.73 1.93
CA LEU A 191 -7.39 -19.34 3.34
C LEU A 191 -6.30 -18.32 3.66
N VAL A 192 -5.07 -18.57 3.24
CA VAL A 192 -3.94 -17.65 3.47
C VAL A 192 -4.14 -16.35 2.69
N ALA A 193 -4.68 -16.40 1.46
CA ALA A 193 -4.97 -15.22 0.66
C ALA A 193 -6.07 -14.37 1.31
N LEU A 194 -7.11 -15.00 1.88
CA LEU A 194 -8.15 -14.33 2.65
C LEU A 194 -7.58 -13.62 3.87
N VAL A 195 -6.61 -14.22 4.58
CA VAL A 195 -5.93 -13.56 5.69
C VAL A 195 -5.17 -12.31 5.22
N HIS A 196 -4.41 -12.42 4.13
CA HIS A 196 -3.73 -11.26 3.54
C HIS A 196 -4.70 -10.16 3.12
N TYR A 197 -5.83 -10.55 2.52
CA TYR A 197 -6.87 -9.61 2.12
C TYR A 197 -7.54 -8.95 3.32
N ALA A 198 -7.82 -9.69 4.40
CA ALA A 198 -8.36 -9.14 5.64
C ALA A 198 -7.39 -8.13 6.26
N VAL A 199 -6.08 -8.44 6.30
CA VAL A 199 -5.05 -7.51 6.77
C VAL A 199 -5.03 -6.24 5.92
N TYR A 200 -5.05 -6.39 4.60
CA TYR A 200 -5.12 -5.25 3.66
C TYR A 200 -6.36 -4.40 3.92
N TYR A 201 -7.53 -5.02 4.00
CA TYR A 201 -8.81 -4.35 4.22
C TYR A 201 -8.84 -3.58 5.55
N VAL A 202 -8.39 -4.20 6.65
CA VAL A 202 -8.32 -3.55 7.96
C VAL A 202 -7.38 -2.35 7.91
N ARG A 203 -6.18 -2.52 7.36
CA ARG A 203 -5.18 -1.44 7.29
C ARG A 203 -5.68 -0.25 6.47
N CYS A 204 -6.30 -0.49 5.31
CA CYS A 204 -6.88 0.55 4.48
C CYS A 204 -8.06 1.27 5.16
N ASN A 205 -8.93 0.55 5.87
CA ASN A 205 -10.08 1.15 6.57
C ASN A 205 -9.70 1.92 7.83
N VAL A 206 -8.67 1.50 8.57
CA VAL A 206 -8.13 2.26 9.70
C VAL A 206 -7.61 3.62 9.23
N THR A 207 -6.94 3.67 8.07
CA THR A 207 -6.53 4.94 7.46
C THR A 207 -7.71 5.80 6.99
N ARG A 208 -8.83 5.19 6.56
CA ARG A 208 -10.05 5.93 6.19
C ARG A 208 -10.71 6.63 7.38
N ARG A 209 -10.72 6.00 8.56
CA ARG A 209 -11.36 6.55 9.77
C ARG A 209 -10.60 7.70 10.43
N ARG A 210 -9.31 7.90 10.10
CA ARG A 210 -8.60 9.11 10.51
C ARG A 210 -9.15 10.29 9.69
N ARG A 211 -10.22 10.91 10.19
CA ARG A 211 -10.81 12.13 9.64
C ARG A 211 -9.70 13.15 9.38
N LEU A 212 -9.75 13.80 8.22
CA LEU A 212 -8.94 14.99 7.97
C LEU A 212 -9.22 16.01 9.09
N PRO A 213 -8.22 16.81 9.50
CA PRO A 213 -8.45 17.89 10.44
C PRO A 213 -9.59 18.77 9.91
N HIS A 214 -10.48 19.21 10.79
CA HIS A 214 -11.59 20.08 10.42
C HIS A 214 -11.03 21.35 9.79
N THR A 215 -11.33 21.59 8.51
CA THR A 215 -10.93 22.81 7.83
C THR A 215 -11.92 23.91 8.21
N PRO A 216 -11.47 25.06 8.73
CA PRO A 216 -12.36 26.18 9.10
C PRO A 216 -12.99 26.86 7.88
N TYR A 217 -12.48 26.60 6.68
CA TYR A 217 -13.12 26.99 5.44
C TYR A 217 -14.25 25.99 5.14
N GLU A 218 -15.50 26.47 5.21
CA GLU A 218 -16.68 25.78 4.69
C GLU A 218 -16.56 25.65 3.17
N LEU A 219 -15.73 24.71 2.71
CA LEU A 219 -15.79 24.21 1.35
C LEU A 219 -17.16 23.53 1.21
N PRO A 220 -18.03 23.95 0.28
CA PRO A 220 -19.40 23.45 0.20
C PRO A 220 -19.39 21.92 0.06
N ASN A 221 -19.84 21.25 1.11
CA ASN A 221 -20.22 19.84 1.22
C ASN A 221 -19.19 18.80 0.72
N LEU A 222 -18.21 18.52 1.59
CA LEU A 222 -17.57 17.21 1.66
C LEU A 222 -18.52 16.23 2.41
N GLU A 223 -19.05 15.27 1.65
CA GLU A 223 -19.77 14.04 2.10
C GLU A 223 -21.20 14.21 2.64
N THR A 224 -22.19 14.05 1.74
CA THR A 224 -23.34 13.15 1.99
C THR A 224 -23.17 11.89 1.16
#